data_AF-A0A7X4JFH5-F1
#
_entry.id   AF-A0A7X4JFH5-F1
#
_cell.length_a   1.000
_cell.length_b   1.000
_cell.length_c   1.000
_cell.angle_alpha   90.00
_cell.angle_beta   90.00
_cell.angle_gamma   90.00
#
_symmetry.space_group_name_H-M   'P 1'
#
loop_
_entity.id
_entity.type
_entity.pdbx_description
1 polymer ?
#
loop_
_entity_poly.entity_id
_entity_poly.type
_entity_poly.pdbx_seq_one_letter_code
_entity_poly.pdbx_strand_id
1 'polypeptide(L)'
;MKLATQSLAKLDDLSRTMRDTLLANVGCLAVFQVAGNDARTLVWELGKERVTEDDITSLPVHHCYVRATVGMERMPAFSMMVRKPEEGNPETADRIREATTAYTVSDREGDYADADGHKKVGDFRKGLEDLEQGGTGEPQAEEDADRRTQKSKRDRLASDDDEDRTDEDGGEEAEL
;
A
#
# COMPACT_ATOMS: atom_id res chain seq x y z
N MET A 1 -7.49 21.20 10.65
CA MET A 1 -7.12 19.93 9.99
C MET A 1 -6.89 20.21 8.50
N LYS A 2 -5.85 19.66 7.90
CA LYS A 2 -5.58 19.74 6.45
C LYS A 2 -5.41 18.32 5.93
N LEU A 3 -6.06 18.00 4.82
CA LEU A 3 -5.93 16.72 4.14
C LEU A 3 -5.51 16.99 2.70
N ALA A 4 -4.57 16.19 2.20
CA ALA A 4 -4.19 16.17 0.79
C ALA A 4 -4.36 14.73 0.29
N THR A 5 -5.05 14.57 -0.83
CA THR A 5 -5.19 13.28 -1.52
C THR A 5 -5.02 13.47 -3.02
N GLN A 6 -4.42 12.47 -3.66
CA GLN A 6 -4.25 12.42 -5.13
C GLN A 6 -5.42 11.72 -5.83
N SER A 7 -6.33 11.09 -5.08
CA SER A 7 -7.47 10.38 -5.64
C SER A 7 -8.60 10.33 -4.63
N LEU A 8 -9.80 10.71 -5.07
CA LEU A 8 -11.00 10.57 -4.23
C LEU A 8 -11.43 9.11 -4.08
N ALA A 9 -11.19 8.27 -5.09
CA ALA A 9 -11.51 6.84 -5.04
C ALA A 9 -10.81 6.11 -3.88
N LYS A 10 -9.55 6.49 -3.57
CA LYS A 10 -8.82 5.93 -2.43
C LYS A 10 -9.49 6.21 -1.07
N LEU A 11 -10.32 7.24 -0.97
CA LEU A 11 -11.09 7.51 0.25
C LEU A 11 -12.27 6.54 0.38
N ASP A 12 -12.87 6.12 -0.74
CA ASP A 12 -13.97 5.17 -0.76
C ASP A 12 -13.50 3.75 -0.35
N ASP A 13 -12.26 3.39 -0.68
CA ASP A 13 -11.62 2.13 -0.26
C ASP A 13 -11.46 2.05 1.27
N LEU A 14 -11.19 3.20 1.92
CA LEU A 14 -11.07 3.26 3.38
C LEU A 14 -12.45 3.21 4.05
N SER A 15 -13.44 3.92 3.49
CA SER A 15 -14.84 3.75 3.81
C SER A 15 -15.71 4.43 2.76
N ARG A 16 -16.79 3.75 2.34
CA ARG A 16 -17.76 4.25 1.34
C ARG A 16 -18.40 5.59 1.71
N THR A 17 -18.43 5.96 2.99
CA THR A 17 -19.02 7.23 3.45
C THR A 17 -17.99 8.31 3.72
N MET A 18 -16.69 7.97 3.69
CA MET A 18 -15.63 8.87 4.13
C MET A 18 -15.50 10.08 3.22
N ARG A 19 -15.55 9.88 1.90
CA ARG A 19 -15.49 10.98 0.93
C ARG A 19 -16.56 12.02 1.21
N ASP A 20 -17.82 11.58 1.25
CA ASP A 20 -18.95 12.49 1.41
C ASP A 20 -18.92 13.18 2.79
N THR A 21 -18.53 12.46 3.84
CA THR A 21 -18.38 13.01 5.18
C THR A 21 -17.29 14.09 5.24
N LEU A 22 -16.15 13.86 4.58
CA LEU A 22 -15.05 14.83 4.54
C LEU A 22 -15.43 16.07 3.75
N LEU A 23 -16.04 15.90 2.57
CA LEU A 23 -16.47 17.01 1.71
C LEU A 23 -17.57 17.86 2.38
N ALA A 24 -18.50 17.24 3.11
CA ALA A 24 -19.54 17.97 3.84
C ALA A 24 -18.98 18.89 4.95
N ASN A 25 -17.81 18.55 5.51
CA ASN A 25 -17.21 19.28 6.63
C ASN A 25 -16.00 20.14 6.24
N VAL A 26 -15.66 20.22 4.95
CA VAL A 26 -14.49 20.98 4.50
C VAL A 26 -14.79 22.47 4.45
N GLY A 27 -14.09 23.25 5.28
CA GLY A 27 -14.19 24.71 5.28
C GLY A 27 -13.39 25.38 4.15
N CYS A 28 -12.41 24.69 3.57
CA CYS A 28 -11.60 25.20 2.47
C CYS A 28 -11.17 24.04 1.57
N LEU A 29 -11.55 24.09 0.30
CA LEU A 29 -11.23 23.11 -0.72
C LEU A 29 -10.31 23.76 -1.75
N ALA A 30 -9.15 23.14 -1.99
CA ALA A 30 -8.22 23.51 -3.06
C ALA A 30 -8.08 22.33 -4.02
N VAL A 31 -8.40 22.56 -5.29
CA VAL A 31 -8.42 21.54 -6.35
C VAL A 31 -7.39 21.91 -7.41
N PHE A 32 -6.37 21.07 -7.54
CA PHE A 32 -5.41 21.11 -8.64
C PHE A 32 -5.95 20.31 -9.83
N GLN A 33 -5.13 20.20 -10.88
CA GLN A 33 -5.41 19.31 -11.99
C GLN A 33 -5.65 17.87 -11.48
N VAL A 34 -6.79 17.30 -11.86
CA VAL A 34 -7.18 15.93 -11.50
C VAL A 34 -7.73 15.18 -12.71
N ALA A 35 -7.88 13.87 -12.58
CA ALA A 35 -8.54 13.05 -13.61
C ALA A 35 -10.03 13.40 -13.72
N GLY A 36 -10.61 13.18 -14.91
CA GLY A 36 -12.00 13.54 -15.20
C GLY A 36 -13.02 12.89 -14.26
N ASN A 37 -12.75 11.69 -13.75
CA ASN A 37 -13.64 11.03 -12.78
C ASN A 37 -13.74 11.82 -11.47
N ASP A 38 -12.62 12.32 -10.94
CA ASP A 38 -12.61 13.13 -9.72
C ASP A 38 -13.17 14.54 -9.99
N ALA A 39 -12.91 15.10 -11.18
CA ALA A 39 -13.45 16.40 -11.60
C ALA A 39 -14.98 16.45 -11.56
N ARG A 40 -15.66 15.36 -12.01
CA ARG A 40 -17.13 15.23 -11.96
C ARG A 40 -17.71 15.40 -10.56
N THR A 41 -17.00 14.95 -9.53
CA THR A 41 -17.44 15.11 -8.14
C THR A 41 -17.10 16.49 -7.63
N LEU A 42 -15.86 16.95 -7.86
CA LEU A 42 -15.34 18.21 -7.33
C LEU A 42 -16.03 19.45 -7.90
N VAL A 43 -16.54 19.38 -9.12
CA VAL A 43 -17.24 20.51 -9.76
C VAL A 43 -18.49 20.94 -8.96
N TRP A 44 -19.19 19.99 -8.32
CA TRP A 44 -20.33 20.30 -7.46
C TRP A 44 -19.91 21.03 -6.20
N GLU A 45 -18.78 20.64 -5.62
CA GLU A 45 -18.22 21.27 -4.43
C GLU A 45 -17.62 22.65 -4.69
N LEU A 46 -17.10 22.89 -5.89
CA LEU A 46 -16.55 24.18 -6.32
C LEU A 46 -17.64 25.15 -6.80
N GLY A 47 -18.81 24.64 -7.20
CA GLY A 47 -19.90 25.45 -7.73
C GLY A 47 -19.93 25.36 -9.25
N LYS A 48 -20.64 24.35 -9.76
CA LYS A 48 -20.80 23.98 -11.17
C LYS A 48 -21.24 25.11 -12.11
N GLU A 49 -21.86 26.16 -11.58
CA GLU A 49 -22.28 27.33 -12.34
C GLU A 49 -21.09 28.19 -12.81
N ARG A 50 -19.94 28.09 -12.14
CA ARG A 50 -18.77 28.95 -12.39
C ARG A 50 -17.53 28.19 -12.83
N VAL A 51 -17.44 26.91 -12.50
CA VAL A 51 -16.31 26.05 -12.80
C VAL A 51 -16.86 24.81 -13.48
N THR A 52 -16.25 24.41 -14.59
CA THR A 52 -16.61 23.20 -15.33
C THR A 52 -15.63 22.06 -15.05
N GLU A 53 -16.01 20.84 -15.43
CA GLU A 53 -15.11 19.68 -15.36
C GLU A 53 -13.85 19.89 -16.23
N ASP A 54 -14.02 20.52 -17.40
CA ASP A 54 -12.93 20.78 -18.35
C ASP A 54 -11.94 21.82 -17.79
N ASP A 55 -12.43 22.84 -17.09
CA ASP A 55 -11.57 23.81 -16.40
C ASP A 55 -10.66 23.13 -15.37
N ILE A 56 -11.17 22.12 -14.66
CA ILE A 56 -10.43 21.40 -13.63
C ILE A 56 -9.38 20.47 -14.26
N THR A 57 -9.76 19.72 -15.30
CA THR A 57 -8.86 18.75 -15.95
C THR A 57 -7.77 19.42 -16.79
N SER A 58 -7.99 20.65 -17.26
CA SER A 58 -7.06 21.44 -18.07
C SER A 58 -6.18 22.41 -17.26
N LEU A 59 -6.27 22.39 -15.93
CA LEU A 59 -5.48 23.27 -15.06
C LEU A 59 -3.96 23.15 -15.34
N PRO A 60 -3.26 24.28 -15.57
CA PRO A 60 -1.81 24.28 -15.68
C PRO A 60 -1.11 23.86 -14.38
N VAL A 61 0.16 23.47 -14.50
CA VAL A 61 0.99 23.18 -13.32
C VAL A 61 1.07 24.41 -12.42
N HIS A 62 0.93 24.20 -11.11
CA HIS A 62 0.88 25.24 -10.09
C HIS A 62 -0.35 26.15 -10.13
N HIS A 63 -1.42 25.77 -10.85
CA HIS A 63 -2.71 26.44 -10.76
C HIS A 63 -3.71 25.57 -10.00
N CYS A 64 -4.61 26.22 -9.25
CA CYS A 64 -5.71 25.55 -8.58
C CYS A 64 -6.96 26.42 -8.49
N TYR A 65 -8.11 25.76 -8.33
CA TYR A 65 -9.35 26.39 -7.89
C TYR A 65 -9.48 26.26 -6.39
N VAL A 66 -9.89 27.34 -5.74
CA VAL A 66 -10.11 27.39 -4.30
C VAL A 66 -11.52 27.86 -4.02
N ARG A 67 -12.19 27.16 -3.10
CA ARG A 67 -13.45 27.59 -2.50
C ARG A 67 -13.33 27.48 -0.99
N ALA A 68 -13.64 28.56 -0.28
CA ALA A 68 -13.52 28.62 1.16
C ALA A 68 -14.75 29.23 1.81
N THR A 69 -15.03 28.81 3.03
CA THR A 69 -16.01 29.40 3.92
C THR A 69 -15.30 30.44 4.80
N VAL A 70 -15.80 31.67 4.80
CA VAL A 70 -15.29 32.77 5.62
C VAL A 70 -16.40 33.18 6.58
N GLY A 71 -16.19 32.93 7.87
CA GLY A 71 -17.26 33.07 8.87
C GLY A 71 -18.37 32.05 8.64
N MET A 72 -19.57 32.54 8.33
CA MET A 72 -20.76 31.72 8.05
C MET A 72 -21.09 31.64 6.55
N GLU A 73 -20.32 32.32 5.69
CA GLU A 73 -20.61 32.44 4.27
C GLU A 73 -19.63 31.60 3.43
N ARG A 74 -20.17 30.84 2.47
CA ARG A 74 -19.36 30.07 1.52
C ARG A 74 -19.04 30.95 0.32
N MET A 75 -17.79 31.36 0.21
CA MET A 75 -17.33 32.24 -0.87
C MET A 75 -17.44 31.53 -2.23
N PRO A 76 -17.59 32.29 -3.32
CA PRO A 76 -17.48 31.73 -4.66
C PRO A 76 -16.09 31.15 -4.92
N ALA A 77 -16.01 30.12 -5.78
CA ALA A 77 -14.73 29.61 -6.22
C ALA A 77 -13.95 30.65 -7.03
N PHE A 78 -12.64 30.66 -6.85
CA PHE A 78 -11.70 31.50 -7.59
C PHE A 78 -10.44 30.69 -7.94
N SER A 79 -9.75 31.06 -9.00
CA SER A 79 -8.47 30.46 -9.36
C SER A 79 -7.30 31.20 -8.71
N MET A 80 -6.24 30.47 -8.39
CA MET A 80 -4.98 31.07 -7.94
C MET A 80 -3.78 30.32 -8.52
N MET A 81 -2.66 31.02 -8.61
CA MET A 81 -1.36 30.45 -8.93
C MET A 81 -0.56 30.26 -7.64
N VAL A 82 -0.05 29.05 -7.45
CA VAL A 82 0.79 28.69 -6.31
C VAL A 82 2.25 28.96 -6.67
N ARG A 83 3.03 29.45 -5.70
CA ARG A 83 4.46 29.66 -5.89
C ARG A 83 5.13 28.32 -6.22
N LYS A 84 6.00 28.33 -7.25
CA LYS A 84 6.87 27.19 -7.54
C LYS A 84 7.71 26.88 -6.29
N PRO A 85 7.87 25.59 -5.90
CA PRO A 85 8.78 25.24 -4.82
C PRO A 85 10.18 25.77 -5.13
N GLU A 86 10.88 26.21 -4.09
CA GLU A 86 12.27 26.64 -4.21
C GLU A 86 13.13 25.47 -4.67
N GLU A 87 14.17 25.75 -5.46
CA GLU A 87 15.11 24.70 -5.87
C GLU A 87 15.75 24.10 -4.61
N GLY A 88 15.60 22.78 -4.45
CA GLY A 88 16.08 22.08 -3.26
C GLY A 88 17.60 22.05 -3.20
N ASN A 89 18.16 21.91 -1.99
CA ASN A 89 19.59 21.71 -1.81
C ASN A 89 20.01 20.35 -2.42
N PRO A 90 20.93 20.32 -3.42
CA PRO A 90 21.37 19.09 -4.06
C PRO A 90 21.99 18.10 -3.06
N GLU A 91 22.75 18.56 -2.07
CA GLU A 91 23.36 17.70 -1.04
C GLU A 91 22.31 17.02 -0.15
N THR A 92 21.19 17.69 0.11
CA THR A 92 20.06 17.09 0.83
C THR A 92 19.32 16.09 -0.05
N ALA A 93 19.18 16.38 -1.33
CA ALA A 93 18.57 15.44 -2.27
C ALA A 93 19.42 14.16 -2.43
N ASP A 94 20.75 14.30 -2.49
CA ASP A 94 21.68 13.17 -2.58
C ASP A 94 21.60 12.30 -1.32
N ARG A 95 21.63 12.90 -0.13
CA ARG A 95 21.45 12.17 1.14
C ARG A 95 20.11 11.44 1.23
N ILE A 96 19.02 12.05 0.75
CA ILE A 96 17.71 11.38 0.70
C ILE A 96 17.75 10.19 -0.26
N ARG A 97 18.36 10.32 -1.45
CA ARG A 97 18.50 9.21 -2.39
C ARG A 97 19.34 8.08 -1.80
N GLU A 98 20.47 8.38 -1.17
CA GLU A 98 21.31 7.40 -0.47
C GLU A 98 20.52 6.66 0.63
N ALA A 99 19.80 7.39 1.48
CA ALA A 99 18.97 6.81 2.54
C ALA A 99 17.79 5.97 1.99
N THR A 100 17.21 6.36 0.85
CA THR A 100 16.08 5.63 0.22
C THR A 100 16.55 4.32 -0.40
N THR A 101 17.77 4.27 -0.92
CA THR A 101 18.37 3.04 -1.49
C THR A 101 18.45 1.91 -0.45
N ALA A 102 18.52 2.23 0.85
CA ALA A 102 18.49 1.21 1.92
C ALA A 102 17.12 0.55 2.13
N TYR A 103 16.04 1.16 1.63
CA TYR A 103 14.66 0.72 1.83
C TYR A 103 13.90 0.47 0.51
N THR A 104 14.57 0.54 -0.62
CA THR A 104 13.99 0.27 -1.94
C THR A 104 14.74 -0.89 -2.59
N VAL A 105 14.00 -1.83 -3.17
CA VAL A 105 14.58 -2.84 -4.07
C VAL A 105 14.90 -2.16 -5.40
N SER A 106 15.98 -2.58 -6.05
CA SER A 106 16.33 -2.03 -7.37
C SER A 106 15.20 -2.30 -8.39
N ASP A 107 15.04 -1.47 -9.42
CA ASP A 107 13.99 -1.66 -10.45
C ASP A 107 14.01 -3.08 -11.04
N ARG A 108 15.19 -3.68 -11.24
CA ARG A 108 15.33 -5.08 -11.67
C ARG A 108 14.80 -6.07 -10.63
N GLU A 109 15.05 -5.85 -9.34
CA GLU A 109 14.53 -6.72 -8.27
C GLU A 109 13.02 -6.54 -8.04
N GLY A 110 12.50 -5.33 -8.26
CA GLY A 110 11.06 -5.06 -8.31
C GLY A 110 10.37 -5.88 -9.40
N ASP A 111 10.93 -5.90 -10.62
CA ASP A 111 10.40 -6.70 -11.73
C ASP A 111 10.38 -8.21 -11.42
N TYR A 112 11.40 -8.73 -10.72
CA TYR A 112 11.43 -10.12 -10.29
C TYR A 112 10.40 -10.41 -9.18
N ALA A 113 10.21 -9.49 -8.23
CA ALA A 113 9.23 -9.63 -7.16
C ALA A 113 7.78 -9.55 -7.67
N ASP A 114 7.50 -8.69 -8.64
CA ASP A 114 6.19 -8.57 -9.28
C ASP A 114 5.86 -9.80 -10.13
N ALA A 115 6.84 -10.35 -10.87
CA ALA A 115 6.68 -11.59 -11.62
C ALA A 115 6.36 -12.78 -10.70
N ASP A 116 7.05 -12.89 -9.55
CA ASP A 116 6.81 -13.94 -8.56
C ASP A 116 5.45 -13.77 -7.84
N GLY A 117 5.05 -12.52 -7.59
CA GLY A 117 3.75 -12.17 -7.02
C GLY A 117 2.60 -12.56 -7.94
N HIS A 118 2.68 -12.22 -9.23
CA HIS A 118 1.68 -12.59 -10.24
C HIS A 118 1.59 -14.10 -10.43
N LYS A 119 2.71 -14.82 -10.35
CA LYS A 119 2.73 -16.28 -10.45
C LYS A 119 2.06 -16.94 -9.25
N LYS A 120 2.35 -16.49 -8.02
CA LYS A 120 1.69 -16.99 -6.80
C LYS A 120 0.19 -16.72 -6.77
N VAL A 121 -0.24 -15.54 -7.23
CA VAL A 121 -1.67 -15.21 -7.34
C VAL A 121 -2.35 -16.04 -8.43
N GLY A 122 -1.68 -16.28 -9.56
CA GLY A 122 -2.16 -17.16 -10.62
C GLY A 122 -2.30 -18.62 -10.17
N ASP A 123 -1.29 -19.14 -9.47
CA ASP A 123 -1.27 -20.50 -8.93
C ASP A 123 -2.33 -20.67 -7.82
N PHE A 124 -2.51 -19.66 -6.96
CA PHE A 124 -3.55 -19.65 -5.93
C PHE A 124 -4.95 -19.62 -6.54
N ARG A 125 -5.17 -18.76 -7.55
CA ARG A 125 -6.44 -18.66 -8.26
C ARG A 125 -6.78 -19.95 -9.00
N LYS A 126 -5.80 -20.57 -9.65
CA LYS A 126 -5.97 -21.86 -10.32
C LYS A 126 -6.31 -22.98 -9.34
N GLY A 127 -5.63 -23.02 -8.19
CA GLY A 127 -5.97 -23.96 -7.11
C GLY A 127 -7.39 -23.77 -6.56
N LEU A 128 -7.89 -22.53 -6.53
CA LEU A 128 -9.27 -22.22 -6.15
C LEU A 128 -10.28 -22.71 -7.20
N GLU A 129 -9.99 -22.50 -8.49
CA GLU A 129 -10.82 -22.96 -9.62
C GLU A 129 -10.86 -24.50 -9.71
N ASP A 130 -9.74 -25.18 -9.42
CA ASP A 130 -9.66 -26.64 -9.35
C ASP A 130 -10.47 -27.21 -8.16
N LEU A 131 -10.51 -26.49 -7.03
CA LEU A 131 -11.36 -26.83 -5.87
C LEU A 131 -12.86 -26.62 -6.15
N GLU A 132 -13.22 -25.60 -6.92
CA GLU A 132 -14.62 -25.36 -7.32
C GLU A 132 -15.10 -26.35 -8.39
N GLN A 133 -14.24 -26.78 -9.31
CA GLN A 133 -14.57 -27.77 -10.34
C GLN A 133 -14.56 -29.22 -9.84
N GLY A 134 -13.94 -29.50 -8.68
CA GLY A 134 -14.01 -30.79 -7.99
C GLY A 134 -15.35 -31.06 -7.27
N GLY A 135 -16.27 -30.09 -7.25
CA GLY A 135 -17.55 -30.18 -6.56
C GLY A 135 -18.67 -30.81 -7.39
N THR A 136 -18.51 -32.05 -7.87
CA THR A 136 -19.63 -32.97 -8.20
C THR A 136 -19.12 -34.40 -8.35
N GLY A 137 -18.83 -35.04 -7.22
CA GLY A 137 -18.54 -36.47 -7.13
C GLY A 137 -18.56 -36.90 -5.67
N GLU A 138 -19.39 -37.89 -5.34
CA GLU A 138 -19.65 -38.42 -4.00
C GLU A 138 -18.38 -38.81 -3.20
N PRO A 139 -18.45 -38.80 -1.85
CA PRO A 139 -17.29 -39.05 -1.01
C PRO A 139 -16.94 -40.55 -0.99
N GLN A 140 -15.85 -40.93 -1.65
CA GLN A 140 -15.16 -42.18 -1.34
C GLN A 140 -14.18 -41.94 -0.18
N ALA A 141 -14.61 -42.36 1.00
CA ALA A 141 -13.74 -42.72 2.10
C ALA A 141 -12.86 -43.91 1.69
N GLU A 142 -11.70 -44.03 2.33
CA GLU A 142 -10.65 -45.05 2.19
C GLU A 142 -9.61 -44.74 1.10
N GLU A 143 -8.45 -44.21 1.53
CA GLU A 143 -7.10 -44.69 1.19
C GLU A 143 -6.04 -43.59 1.44
N ASP A 144 -5.89 -43.12 2.69
CA ASP A 144 -4.72 -42.27 3.04
C ASP A 144 -4.31 -42.36 4.53
N ALA A 145 -4.67 -43.46 5.18
CA ALA A 145 -4.21 -43.78 6.53
C ALA A 145 -2.81 -44.43 6.55
N ASP A 146 -2.27 -44.86 5.41
CA ASP A 146 -1.12 -45.79 5.38
C ASP A 146 0.24 -45.13 5.04
N ARG A 147 0.30 -43.82 4.81
CA ARG A 147 1.58 -43.11 4.57
C ARG A 147 2.19 -42.44 5.81
N ARG A 148 1.43 -42.29 6.89
CA ARG A 148 1.90 -41.64 8.13
C ARG A 148 2.71 -42.55 9.05
N THR A 149 2.63 -43.86 8.85
CA THR A 149 3.25 -44.90 9.70
C THR A 149 4.66 -45.33 9.27
N GLN A 150 5.17 -44.89 8.11
CA GLN A 150 6.50 -45.28 7.65
C GLN A 150 7.62 -44.26 7.89
N LYS A 151 7.31 -42.97 8.13
CA LYS A 151 8.36 -41.94 8.32
C LYS A 151 8.85 -41.78 9.77
N SER A 152 8.03 -42.13 10.78
CA SER A 152 8.46 -42.01 12.19
C SER A 152 9.36 -43.14 12.69
N LYS A 153 9.51 -44.22 11.91
CA LYS A 153 10.35 -45.38 12.26
C LYS A 153 11.79 -45.29 11.74
N ARG A 154 12.11 -44.29 10.90
CA ARG A 154 13.41 -44.18 10.23
C ARG A 154 14.36 -43.14 10.85
N ASP A 155 13.84 -42.19 11.63
CA ASP A 155 14.64 -41.15 12.30
C ASP A 155 14.92 -41.42 13.79
N ARG A 156 14.45 -42.55 14.35
CA ARG A 156 14.76 -42.95 15.75
C ARG A 156 15.94 -43.94 15.85
N LEU A 157 16.69 -44.13 14.76
CA LEU A 157 17.78 -45.10 14.67
C LEU A 157 19.02 -44.48 14.01
N ALA A 158 19.38 -43.26 14.39
CA ALA A 158 20.69 -42.69 14.14
C ALA A 158 20.95 -41.62 15.20
N SER A 159 22.09 -41.78 15.90
CA SER A 159 22.66 -40.90 16.94
C SER A 159 22.04 -40.95 18.35
N ASP A 160 21.88 -42.17 18.89
CA ASP A 160 22.40 -42.48 20.22
C ASP A 160 23.73 -43.20 19.96
N ASP A 161 24.85 -42.58 20.33
CA ASP A 161 26.18 -43.17 20.59
C ASP A 161 27.25 -42.06 20.42
N ASP A 162 27.52 -41.35 21.52
CA ASP A 162 28.89 -41.16 22.02
C ASP A 162 28.80 -40.41 23.37
N GLU A 163 28.84 -41.21 24.44
CA GLU A 163 29.42 -40.85 25.73
C GLU A 163 30.85 -40.30 25.46
N ASP A 164 31.47 -39.41 26.24
CA ASP A 164 31.80 -39.55 27.65
C ASP A 164 32.84 -38.44 27.96
N ARG A 165 32.81 -37.88 29.18
CA ARG A 165 33.93 -37.37 30.03
C ARG A 165 34.99 -36.43 29.41
N THR A 166 35.39 -35.32 30.03
CA THR A 166 35.85 -35.18 31.42
C THR A 166 35.76 -33.74 31.96
N ASP A 167 35.39 -33.69 33.24
CA ASP A 167 35.63 -32.76 34.35
C ASP A 167 36.79 -31.73 34.33
N GLU A 168 36.59 -30.70 35.17
CA GLU A 168 37.59 -29.94 35.99
C GLU A 168 38.50 -28.92 35.24
N ASP A 169 38.88 -27.72 35.72
CA ASP A 169 38.96 -27.04 37.03
C ASP A 169 39.36 -25.54 36.82
N GLY A 170 39.24 -24.68 37.84
CA GLY A 170 39.95 -23.38 38.01
C GLY A 170 39.30 -22.14 37.39
N GLY A 171 38.96 -21.05 38.10
CA GLY A 171 39.81 -20.21 38.96
C GLY A 171 40.18 -18.92 38.18
N GLU A 172 39.48 -17.80 38.38
CA GLU A 172 39.90 -16.61 39.18
C GLU A 172 40.60 -15.51 38.33
N GLU A 173 40.40 -14.24 38.75
CA GLU A 173 41.05 -12.96 38.35
C GLU A 173 40.59 -12.31 37.02
N ALA A 174 39.98 -11.11 36.95
CA ALA A 174 40.26 -9.75 37.46
C ALA A 174 41.10 -8.87 36.49
N GLU A 175 40.89 -7.54 36.61
CA GLU A 175 41.45 -6.39 35.85
C GLU A 175 40.68 -5.96 34.58
N LEU A 176 39.95 -4.83 34.61
CA LEU A 176 40.36 -3.41 34.55
C LEU A 176 40.77 -2.94 33.15
#